data_AF-A0A0A9CQI6-F1
#
_entry.id   AF-A0A0A9CQI6-F1
#
_cell.length_a   1.000
_cell.length_b   1.000
_cell.length_c   1.000
_cell.angle_alpha   90.00
_cell.angle_beta   90.00
_cell.angle_gamma   90.00
#
_symmetry.space_group_name_H-M   'P 1'
#
loop_
_entity.id
_entity.type
_entity.pdbx_description
1 polymer ?
#
loop_
_entity_poly.entity_id
_entity_poly.type
_entity_poly.pdbx_seq_one_letter_code
_entity_poly.pdbx_strand_id
1 'polypeptide(L)'
;MASLMLASAELLFTSPSRVPDKDLECIMSVICSLVTKAGSEDEALQITDLICSKLTQQPDDKPALRLKVLFSLYNLLPSAYGKAFVYKKALELATAGKAAEYIIPSFKNIDSFVSDWGVGNLEQRELFLAVTKILKDQKGCVVLLFTTLKFTPFIYEAEFCIDSI
;
A
#
# COMPACT_ATOMS: atom_id res chain seq x y z
N MET A 1 10.44 -12.35 -17.61
CA MET A 1 9.76 -11.38 -18.51
C MET A 1 9.31 -10.13 -17.76
N ALA A 2 8.67 -10.28 -16.59
CA ALA A 2 8.30 -9.16 -15.72
C ALA A 2 9.49 -8.24 -15.39
N SER A 3 10.66 -8.78 -15.01
CA SER A 3 11.84 -7.97 -14.68
C SER A 3 12.35 -7.06 -15.81
N LEU A 4 12.24 -7.51 -17.07
CA LEU A 4 12.65 -6.72 -18.23
C LEU A 4 11.65 -5.59 -18.52
N MET A 5 10.34 -5.86 -18.38
CA MET A 5 9.29 -4.84 -18.50
C MET A 5 9.37 -3.83 -17.36
N LEU A 6 9.72 -4.29 -16.16
CA LEU A 6 9.90 -3.45 -14.98
C LEU A 6 11.15 -2.57 -15.09
N ALA A 7 12.26 -3.10 -15.58
CA ALA A 7 13.46 -2.32 -15.87
C ALA A 7 13.19 -1.25 -16.95
N SER A 8 12.39 -1.60 -17.97
CA SER A 8 11.93 -0.65 -18.99
C SER A 8 11.04 0.44 -18.37
N ALA A 9 10.16 0.09 -17.44
CA ALA A 9 9.32 1.07 -16.73
C ALA A 9 10.12 1.96 -15.77
N GLU A 10 11.12 1.41 -15.12
CA GLU A 10 12.03 2.14 -14.24
C GLU A 10 12.84 3.20 -14.99
N LEU A 11 13.25 2.90 -16.23
CA LEU A 11 13.81 3.89 -17.15
C LEU A 11 12.83 5.03 -17.47
N LEU A 12 11.51 4.77 -17.51
CA LEU A 12 10.49 5.80 -17.73
C LEU A 12 10.27 6.66 -16.48
N PHE A 13 10.41 6.11 -15.27
CA PHE A 13 10.41 6.89 -14.03
C PHE A 13 11.67 7.76 -13.89
N THR A 14 12.83 7.26 -14.32
CA THR A 14 14.10 8.01 -14.28
C THR A 14 14.28 9.02 -15.43
N SER A 15 13.37 9.03 -16.41
CA SER A 15 13.31 10.05 -17.47
C SER A 15 12.03 10.92 -17.35
N PRO A 16 11.95 11.77 -16.30
CA PRO A 16 10.71 12.44 -15.86
C PRO A 16 10.14 13.48 -16.85
N SER A 17 10.84 13.79 -17.94
CA SER A 17 10.46 14.87 -18.88
C SER A 17 9.81 14.42 -20.19
N ARG A 18 9.63 13.12 -20.43
CA ARG A 18 9.12 12.63 -21.74
C ARG A 18 7.79 11.90 -21.73
N VAL A 19 7.32 11.42 -20.58
CA VAL A 19 6.12 10.56 -20.52
C VAL A 19 5.03 11.25 -19.71
N PRO A 20 3.88 11.59 -20.32
CA PRO A 20 2.70 12.08 -19.61
C PRO A 20 2.27 11.13 -18.50
N ASP A 21 1.76 11.66 -17.38
CA ASP A 21 1.31 10.83 -16.23
C ASP A 21 0.27 9.77 -16.61
N LYS A 22 -0.61 10.09 -17.59
CA LYS A 22 -1.60 9.14 -18.11
C LYS A 22 -0.96 7.96 -18.83
N ASP A 23 0.11 8.18 -19.56
CA ASP A 23 0.81 7.12 -20.29
C ASP A 23 1.60 6.25 -19.30
N LEU A 24 2.18 6.85 -18.28
CA LEU A 24 2.86 6.14 -17.20
C LEU A 24 1.89 5.26 -16.40
N GLU A 25 0.69 5.76 -16.06
CA GLU A 25 -0.35 4.97 -15.40
C GLU A 25 -0.81 3.78 -16.27
N CYS A 26 -0.95 3.99 -17.58
CA CYS A 26 -1.29 2.95 -18.54
C CYS A 26 -0.21 1.86 -18.58
N ILE A 27 1.06 2.25 -18.74
CA ILE A 27 2.20 1.32 -18.78
C ILE A 27 2.29 0.51 -17.49
N MET A 28 2.12 1.16 -16.34
CA MET A 28 2.13 0.48 -15.05
C MET A 28 0.95 -0.47 -14.87
N SER A 29 -0.23 -0.12 -15.36
CA SER A 29 -1.40 -1.01 -15.34
C SER A 29 -1.18 -2.26 -16.20
N VAL A 30 -0.56 -2.10 -17.37
CA VAL A 30 -0.15 -3.23 -18.23
C VAL A 30 0.85 -4.13 -17.50
N ILE A 31 1.80 -3.55 -16.77
CA ILE A 31 2.76 -4.31 -15.97
C ILE A 31 2.07 -5.05 -14.81
N CYS A 32 1.15 -4.41 -14.08
CA CYS A 32 0.39 -5.06 -13.03
C CYS A 32 -0.47 -6.23 -13.56
N SER A 33 -0.95 -6.14 -14.81
CA SER A 33 -1.66 -7.25 -15.46
C SER A 33 -0.78 -8.47 -15.73
N LEU A 34 0.54 -8.38 -15.61
CA LEU A 34 1.42 -9.56 -15.73
C LEU A 34 1.17 -10.59 -14.63
N VAL A 35 0.73 -10.14 -13.45
CA VAL A 35 0.37 -11.02 -12.32
C VAL A 35 -0.76 -11.98 -12.70
N THR A 36 -1.68 -11.55 -13.57
CA THR A 36 -2.81 -12.41 -14.01
C THR A 36 -2.41 -13.48 -15.02
N LYS A 37 -1.20 -13.38 -15.59
CA LYS A 37 -0.63 -14.35 -16.54
C LYS A 37 0.30 -15.37 -15.88
N ALA A 38 0.51 -15.27 -14.57
CA ALA A 38 1.33 -16.22 -13.82
C ALA A 38 0.71 -17.63 -13.87
N GLY A 39 1.55 -18.65 -14.05
CA GLY A 39 1.11 -20.05 -14.09
C GLY A 39 0.87 -20.66 -12.71
N SER A 40 1.30 -19.98 -11.64
CA SER A 40 1.14 -20.40 -10.26
C SER A 40 1.01 -19.21 -9.31
N GLU A 41 0.48 -19.43 -8.11
CA GLU A 41 0.37 -18.41 -7.07
C GLU A 41 1.75 -17.90 -6.60
N ASP A 42 2.75 -18.79 -6.52
CA ASP A 42 4.12 -18.43 -6.16
C ASP A 42 4.75 -17.50 -7.20
N GLU A 43 4.58 -17.81 -8.50
CA GLU A 43 5.03 -16.94 -9.58
C GLU A 43 4.30 -15.59 -9.56
N ALA A 44 3.00 -15.57 -9.27
CA ALA A 44 2.22 -14.34 -9.13
C ALA A 44 2.76 -13.47 -7.97
N LEU A 45 3.11 -14.09 -6.85
CA LEU A 45 3.72 -13.41 -5.70
C LEU A 45 5.11 -12.88 -6.02
N GLN A 46 5.95 -13.64 -6.73
CA GLN A 46 7.28 -13.16 -7.15
C GLN A 46 7.18 -11.95 -8.09
N ILE A 47 6.25 -11.98 -9.06
CA ILE A 47 5.99 -10.85 -9.95
C ILE A 47 5.48 -9.64 -9.13
N THR A 48 4.59 -9.89 -8.18
CA THR A 48 4.03 -8.86 -7.28
C THR A 48 5.12 -8.20 -6.43
N ASP A 49 5.96 -9.00 -5.77
CA ASP A 49 7.08 -8.52 -4.96
C ASP A 49 8.04 -7.66 -5.79
N LEU A 50 8.35 -8.11 -7.01
CA LEU A 50 9.19 -7.35 -7.92
C LEU A 50 8.58 -6.00 -8.28
N ILE A 51 7.28 -5.96 -8.64
CA ILE A 51 6.55 -4.72 -8.94
C ILE A 51 6.52 -3.79 -7.72
N CYS A 52 6.19 -4.32 -6.53
CA CYS A 52 6.16 -3.57 -5.29
C CYS A 52 7.52 -2.97 -4.95
N SER A 53 8.58 -3.77 -5.03
CA SER A 53 9.97 -3.35 -4.78
C SER A 53 10.34 -2.13 -5.62
N LYS A 54 10.02 -2.16 -6.94
CA LYS A 54 10.27 -1.03 -7.84
C LYS A 54 9.41 0.19 -7.57
N LEU A 55 8.15 0.00 -7.20
CA LEU A 55 7.28 1.10 -6.79
C LEU A 55 7.77 1.76 -5.49
N THR A 56 8.37 1.00 -4.58
CA THR A 56 8.90 1.51 -3.30
C THR A 56 10.31 2.08 -3.37
N GLN A 57 11.05 1.88 -4.48
CA GLN A 57 12.46 2.27 -4.59
C GLN A 57 12.68 3.79 -4.61
N GLN A 58 11.72 4.57 -5.12
CA GLN A 58 11.78 6.03 -5.14
C GLN A 58 10.49 6.58 -4.53
N PRO A 59 10.33 6.62 -3.20
CA PRO A 59 9.06 6.98 -2.60
C PRO A 59 8.62 8.44 -2.86
N ASP A 60 9.55 9.36 -3.16
CA ASP A 60 9.26 10.80 -3.31
C ASP A 60 8.76 11.24 -4.70
N ASP A 61 8.94 10.43 -5.74
CA ASP A 61 8.69 10.84 -7.14
C ASP A 61 7.25 10.55 -7.62
N LYS A 62 6.28 11.44 -7.42
CA LYS A 62 4.85 11.15 -7.73
C LYS A 62 4.28 10.00 -6.87
N PRO A 63 4.34 10.09 -5.54
CA PRO A 63 3.86 9.05 -4.63
C PRO A 63 2.36 8.74 -4.81
N ALA A 64 1.54 9.72 -5.18
CA ALA A 64 0.11 9.53 -5.47
C ALA A 64 -0.13 8.56 -6.64
N LEU A 65 0.64 8.68 -7.72
CA LEU A 65 0.53 7.80 -8.88
C LEU A 65 0.99 6.39 -8.52
N ARG A 66 2.09 6.26 -7.78
CA ARG A 66 2.60 4.96 -7.32
C ARG A 66 1.64 4.24 -6.37
N LEU A 67 1.00 4.97 -5.45
CA LEU A 67 -0.05 4.43 -4.60
C LEU A 67 -1.25 3.95 -5.41
N LYS A 68 -1.70 4.73 -6.40
CA LYS A 68 -2.79 4.34 -7.31
C LYS A 68 -2.47 3.05 -8.06
N VAL A 69 -1.24 2.89 -8.54
CA VAL A 69 -0.77 1.65 -9.17
C VAL A 69 -0.76 0.47 -8.19
N LEU A 70 -0.31 0.66 -6.95
CA LEU A 70 -0.38 -0.39 -5.92
C LEU A 70 -1.82 -0.83 -5.64
N PHE A 71 -2.77 0.10 -5.57
CA PHE A 71 -4.19 -0.25 -5.43
C PHE A 71 -4.76 -0.97 -6.65
N SER A 72 -4.29 -0.64 -7.85
CA SER A 72 -4.63 -1.40 -9.07
C SER A 72 -4.11 -2.84 -8.99
N LEU A 73 -2.85 -3.01 -8.58
CA LEU A 73 -2.23 -4.32 -8.36
C LEU A 73 -2.98 -5.15 -7.30
N TYR A 74 -3.38 -4.52 -6.20
CA TYR A 74 -4.19 -5.13 -5.15
C TYR A 74 -5.51 -5.71 -5.69
N ASN A 75 -6.19 -4.96 -6.58
CA ASN A 75 -7.45 -5.40 -7.17
C ASN A 75 -7.29 -6.54 -8.19
N LEU A 76 -6.12 -6.67 -8.81
CA LEU A 76 -5.82 -7.73 -9.78
C LEU A 76 -5.42 -9.05 -9.12
N LEU A 77 -4.97 -9.02 -7.86
CA LEU A 77 -4.54 -10.21 -7.14
C LEU A 77 -5.74 -11.04 -6.68
N PRO A 78 -5.78 -12.35 -7.00
CA PRO A 78 -6.81 -13.24 -6.45
C PRO A 78 -6.47 -13.71 -5.04
N SER A 79 -5.19 -13.75 -4.66
CA SER A 79 -4.70 -14.24 -3.37
C SER A 79 -4.93 -13.24 -2.24
N ALA A 80 -5.52 -13.72 -1.15
CA ALA A 80 -5.71 -12.97 0.10
C ALA A 80 -4.37 -12.52 0.73
N TYR A 81 -3.37 -13.40 0.71
CA TYR A 81 -2.03 -13.09 1.20
C TYR A 81 -1.33 -12.05 0.33
N GLY A 82 -1.41 -12.19 -1.01
CA GLY A 82 -0.85 -11.20 -1.93
C GLY A 82 -1.47 -9.80 -1.75
N LYS A 83 -2.77 -9.74 -1.49
CA LYS A 83 -3.48 -8.49 -1.18
C LYS A 83 -2.95 -7.81 0.10
N ALA A 84 -2.80 -8.57 1.19
CA ALA A 84 -2.23 -8.05 2.43
C ALA A 84 -0.79 -7.53 2.23
N PHE A 85 0.01 -8.27 1.47
CA PHE A 85 1.39 -7.88 1.14
C PHE A 85 1.46 -6.55 0.37
N VAL A 86 0.67 -6.40 -0.70
CA VAL A 86 0.62 -5.15 -1.48
C VAL A 86 0.16 -3.98 -0.63
N TYR A 87 -0.81 -4.20 0.27
CA TYR A 87 -1.29 -3.15 1.15
C TYR A 87 -0.21 -2.69 2.16
N LYS A 88 0.57 -3.62 2.73
CA LYS A 88 1.72 -3.28 3.59
C LYS A 88 2.74 -2.43 2.84
N LYS A 89 3.03 -2.77 1.57
CA LYS A 89 3.90 -1.97 0.70
C LYS A 89 3.34 -0.58 0.39
N ALA A 90 2.02 -0.46 0.26
CA ALA A 90 1.36 0.85 0.09
C ALA A 90 1.49 1.72 1.35
N LEU A 91 1.39 1.14 2.55
CA LEU A 91 1.63 1.87 3.81
C LEU A 91 3.09 2.36 3.92
N GLU A 92 4.06 1.50 3.56
CA GLU A 92 5.49 1.87 3.50
C GLU A 92 5.72 3.03 2.54
N LEU A 93 5.17 2.94 1.33
CA LEU A 93 5.27 3.99 0.31
C LEU A 93 4.61 5.30 0.76
N ALA A 94 3.42 5.24 1.35
CA ALA A 94 2.70 6.42 1.82
C ALA A 94 3.47 7.13 2.96
N THR A 95 4.09 6.35 3.85
CA THR A 95 4.92 6.88 4.93
C THR A 95 6.19 7.53 4.38
N ALA A 96 6.91 6.81 3.51
CA ALA A 96 8.18 7.27 2.97
C ALA A 96 8.01 8.48 2.02
N GLY A 97 7.00 8.44 1.15
CA GLY A 97 6.71 9.49 0.17
C GLY A 97 5.87 10.65 0.72
N LYS A 98 5.61 10.68 2.04
CA LYS A 98 4.79 11.70 2.72
C LYS A 98 3.40 11.89 2.08
N ALA A 99 2.84 10.81 1.54
CA ALA A 99 1.60 10.79 0.76
C ALA A 99 0.46 10.12 1.53
N ALA A 100 0.47 10.30 2.85
CA ALA A 100 -0.51 9.73 3.77
C ALA A 100 -1.96 10.11 3.43
N GLU A 101 -2.18 11.32 2.89
CA GLU A 101 -3.49 11.82 2.48
C GLU A 101 -4.22 10.91 1.47
N TYR A 102 -3.48 10.19 0.62
CA TYR A 102 -4.04 9.32 -0.41
C TYR A 102 -4.42 7.93 0.12
N ILE A 103 -3.83 7.50 1.23
CA ILE A 103 -4.09 6.17 1.82
C ILE A 103 -5.10 6.23 2.97
N ILE A 104 -5.23 7.36 3.66
CA ILE A 104 -6.19 7.57 4.76
C ILE A 104 -7.62 7.14 4.42
N PRO A 105 -8.19 7.47 3.24
CA PRO A 105 -9.55 7.06 2.91
C PRO A 105 -9.77 5.55 2.88
N SER A 106 -8.69 4.75 2.71
CA SER A 106 -8.77 3.29 2.72
C SER A 106 -8.87 2.71 4.13
N PHE A 107 -8.43 3.44 5.17
CA PHE A 107 -8.42 2.94 6.56
C PHE A 107 -9.82 2.66 7.11
N LYS A 108 -10.86 3.32 6.59
CA LYS A 108 -12.25 3.03 6.97
C LYS A 108 -12.70 1.60 6.64
N ASN A 109 -12.03 0.96 5.69
CA ASN A 109 -12.33 -0.40 5.23
C ASN A 109 -11.32 -1.43 5.77
N ILE A 110 -10.40 -1.02 6.65
CA ILE A 110 -9.29 -1.86 7.11
C ILE A 110 -9.78 -3.12 7.85
N ASP A 111 -10.87 -3.02 8.61
CA ASP A 111 -11.47 -4.15 9.31
C ASP A 111 -12.00 -5.22 8.33
N SER A 112 -12.63 -4.76 7.23
CA SER A 112 -13.07 -5.65 6.14
C SER A 112 -11.85 -6.31 5.49
N PHE A 113 -10.81 -5.52 5.21
CA PHE A 113 -9.61 -6.04 4.58
C PHE A 113 -8.89 -7.09 5.43
N VAL A 114 -8.73 -6.82 6.73
CA VAL A 114 -8.14 -7.77 7.69
C VAL A 114 -8.95 -9.06 7.76
N SER A 115 -10.28 -8.95 7.78
CA SER A 115 -11.18 -10.11 7.74
C SER A 115 -11.05 -10.90 6.43
N ASP A 116 -10.96 -10.21 5.29
CA ASP A 116 -10.87 -10.80 3.96
C ASP A 116 -9.52 -11.47 3.71
N TRP A 117 -8.44 -10.94 4.30
CA TRP A 117 -7.10 -11.50 4.14
C TRP A 117 -6.85 -12.73 5.01
N GLY A 118 -7.61 -12.89 6.11
CA GLY A 118 -7.39 -13.97 7.06
C GLY A 118 -6.02 -13.92 7.77
N VAL A 119 -5.43 -12.73 7.89
CA VAL A 119 -4.11 -12.51 8.50
C VAL A 119 -4.11 -12.80 10.00
N GLY A 120 -2.99 -13.30 10.52
CA GLY A 120 -2.87 -13.66 11.93
C GLY A 120 -2.84 -12.44 12.87
N ASN A 121 -3.16 -12.64 14.16
CA ASN A 121 -3.22 -11.56 15.16
C ASN A 121 -1.96 -10.67 15.22
N LEU A 122 -0.78 -11.24 14.98
CA LEU A 122 0.49 -10.51 14.98
C LEU A 122 0.61 -9.57 13.78
N GLU A 123 0.26 -10.05 12.58
CA GLU A 123 0.26 -9.24 11.35
C GLU A 123 -0.79 -8.14 11.40
N GLN A 124 -1.96 -8.43 11.96
CA GLN A 124 -3.00 -7.43 12.23
C GLN A 124 -2.47 -6.31 13.12
N ARG A 125 -1.79 -6.67 14.22
CA ARG A 125 -1.20 -5.69 15.13
C ARG A 125 -0.17 -4.81 14.43
N GLU A 126 0.73 -5.39 13.63
CA GLU A 126 1.71 -4.62 12.85
C GLU A 126 1.03 -3.64 11.89
N LEU A 127 -0.03 -4.09 11.21
CA LEU A 127 -0.81 -3.27 10.28
C LEU A 127 -1.47 -2.08 10.98
N PHE A 128 -2.17 -2.32 12.09
CA PHE A 128 -2.83 -1.26 12.86
C PHE A 128 -1.82 -0.27 13.45
N LEU A 129 -0.65 -0.74 13.88
CA LEU A 129 0.43 0.14 14.34
C LEU A 129 0.95 1.04 13.21
N ALA A 130 1.15 0.50 12.00
CA ALA A 130 1.57 1.28 10.84
C ALA A 130 0.52 2.34 10.45
N VAL A 131 -0.76 1.97 10.43
CA VAL A 131 -1.89 2.89 10.19
C VAL A 131 -1.92 4.00 11.24
N THR A 132 -1.80 3.65 12.52
CA THR A 132 -1.80 4.62 13.63
C THR A 132 -0.63 5.59 13.54
N LYS A 133 0.56 5.11 13.13
CA LYS A 133 1.73 5.97 12.91
C LYS A 133 1.47 7.01 11.83
N ILE A 134 0.92 6.59 10.69
CA ILE A 134 0.56 7.49 9.58
C ILE A 134 -0.48 8.53 10.03
N LEU A 135 -1.48 8.12 10.82
CA LEU A 135 -2.51 9.01 11.36
C LEU A 135 -1.96 10.01 12.38
N LYS A 136 -1.00 9.61 13.21
CA LYS A 136 -0.34 10.51 14.18
C LYS A 136 0.51 11.59 13.50
N ASP A 137 1.18 11.24 12.40
CA ASP A 137 2.00 12.20 11.64
C ASP A 137 1.14 13.24 10.90
N GLN A 138 -0.13 12.93 10.62
CA GLN A 138 -1.11 13.84 10.02
C GLN A 138 -1.91 14.55 11.14
N LYS A 139 -1.45 15.73 11.58
CA LYS A 139 -2.14 16.59 12.56
C LYS A 139 -3.58 16.87 12.10
N GLY A 140 -4.56 16.09 12.58
CA GLY A 140 -5.98 16.30 12.29
C GLY A 140 -6.87 15.06 12.25
N CYS A 141 -6.30 13.84 12.28
CA CYS A 141 -7.09 12.61 12.07
C CYS A 141 -7.27 11.73 13.33
N VAL A 142 -7.46 12.37 14.49
CA VAL A 142 -7.65 11.68 15.79
C VAL A 142 -9.01 10.95 15.87
N VAL A 143 -10.00 11.37 15.07
CA VAL A 143 -11.37 10.80 15.13
C VAL A 143 -11.46 9.37 14.58
N LEU A 144 -10.62 8.98 13.61
CA LEU A 144 -10.64 7.62 13.04
C LEU A 144 -10.09 6.56 14.00
N LEU A 145 -9.19 6.93 14.92
CA LEU A 145 -8.64 6.01 15.92
C LEU A 145 -9.73 5.36 16.78
N PHE A 146 -10.79 6.12 17.10
CA PHE A 146 -11.84 5.67 18.01
C PHE A 146 -12.82 4.66 17.39
N THR A 147 -13.00 4.68 16.07
CA THR A 147 -13.93 3.76 15.39
C THR A 147 -13.29 2.42 15.06
N THR A 148 -12.00 2.40 14.69
CA THR A 148 -11.30 1.18 14.26
C THR A 148 -10.83 0.33 15.44
N LEU A 149 -10.56 0.92 16.61
CA LEU A 149 -10.06 0.18 17.79
C LEU A 149 -11.14 -0.50 18.65
N LYS A 150 -12.39 -0.63 18.17
CA LYS A 150 -13.45 -1.32 18.94
C LYS A 150 -13.32 -2.85 18.98
N PHE A 151 -12.35 -3.44 18.29
CA PHE A 151 -12.06 -4.88 18.34
C PHE A 151 -10.61 -5.16 18.75
N THR A 152 -10.28 -4.93 20.02
CA THR A 152 -9.39 -5.81 20.82
C THR A 152 -9.28 -5.27 22.25
N PRO A 153 -9.53 -6.08 23.30
CA PRO A 153 -9.39 -5.65 24.70
C PRO A 153 -7.91 -5.57 25.15
N PHE A 154 -6.96 -5.39 24.22
CA PHE A 154 -5.52 -5.51 24.47
C PHE A 154 -4.74 -4.19 24.43
N ILE A 155 -5.41 -3.05 24.27
CA ILE A 155 -4.78 -1.72 24.39
C ILE A 155 -5.28 -1.04 25.67
N TYR A 156 -4.92 -1.62 26.81
CA TYR A 156 -4.59 -0.84 27.99
C TYR A 156 -3.13 -0.40 27.78
N GLU A 157 -2.80 0.88 28.00
CA GLU A 157 -1.48 1.51 27.77
C GLU A 157 -1.21 2.07 26.36
N ALA A 158 -2.19 2.74 25.76
CA ALA A 158 -1.87 3.92 24.95
C ALA A 158 -2.33 5.14 25.73
N GLU A 159 -1.42 5.71 26.53
CA GLU A 159 -1.63 7.00 27.19
C GLU A 159 -2.14 8.02 26.18
N PHE A 160 -3.32 8.50 26.50
CA PHE A 160 -4.09 9.44 25.74
C PHE A 160 -3.43 10.82 25.86
N CYS A 161 -2.72 11.28 24.82
CA CYS A 161 -2.48 12.71 24.65
C CYS A 161 -3.80 13.40 24.30
N ILE A 162 -4.65 13.63 25.30
CA ILE A 162 -5.54 14.79 25.32
C ILE A 162 -4.90 15.75 26.32
N ASP A 163 -4.02 16.61 25.82
CA ASP A 163 -3.77 17.90 26.44
C ASP A 163 -3.42 18.90 25.33
N SER A 164 -4.22 19.97 25.27
CA SER A 164 -4.08 21.20 24.48
C SER A 164 -4.20 21.09 22.95
N ILE A 165 -5.37 21.45 22.40
CA ILE A 165 -5.75 22.81 21.93
C ILE A 165 -7.23 22.81 21.56
#